data_AF-A0A1V5NVS7-F1
#
_entry.id   AF-A0A1V5NVS7-F1
#
_cell.length_a   1.000
_cell.length_b   1.000
_cell.length_c   1.000
_cell.angle_alpha   90.00
_cell.angle_beta   90.00
_cell.angle_gamma   90.00
#
_symmetry.space_group_name_H-M   'P 1'
#
loop_
_entity.id
_entity.type
_entity.pdbx_description
1 polymer ?
#
loop_
_entity_poly.entity_id
_entity_poly.type
_entity_poly.pdbx_seq_one_letter_code
_entity_poly.pdbx_strand_id
1 'polypeptide(L)'
;MLDPKTIDGLDGAMGDLNNAIEALPDGPLKRQLTQRFNRMRRVRDHLEDEAECREARSPLPYILFGFGLAIALVIAWKTRPSCR
;
A
#
# COMPACT_ATOMS: atom_id res chain seq x y z
N MET A 1 15.41 4.17 -2.66
CA MET A 1 14.02 3.98 -3.12
C MET A 1 13.83 2.49 -3.24
N LEU A 2 13.03 1.85 -2.37
CA LEU A 2 12.63 0.46 -2.64
C LEU A 2 11.59 0.53 -3.75
N ASP A 3 11.90 -0.12 -4.87
CA ASP A 3 11.05 -0.13 -6.05
C ASP A 3 9.77 -0.92 -5.73
N PRO A 4 8.56 -0.41 -6.02
CA PRO A 4 7.29 -1.07 -5.69
C PRO A 4 7.19 -2.49 -6.28
N LYS A 5 7.88 -2.77 -7.39
CA LYS A 5 7.98 -4.14 -7.95
C LYS A 5 8.68 -5.13 -7.03
N THR A 6 9.54 -4.65 -6.15
CA THR A 6 10.27 -5.50 -5.18
C THR A 6 9.33 -5.99 -4.08
N ILE A 7 8.29 -5.22 -3.74
CA ILE A 7 7.29 -5.57 -2.74
C ILE A 7 6.30 -6.58 -3.32
N ASP A 8 5.83 -6.37 -4.56
CA ASP A 8 4.98 -7.34 -5.27
C ASP A 8 5.68 -8.70 -5.46
N GLY A 9 6.97 -8.67 -5.84
CA GLY A 9 7.77 -9.90 -5.97
C GLY A 9 7.99 -10.62 -4.63
N LEU A 10 8.05 -9.87 -3.53
CA LEU A 10 8.17 -10.43 -2.19
C LEU A 10 6.87 -11.08 -1.72
N ASP A 11 5.71 -10.49 -2.02
CA ASP A 11 4.41 -11.08 -1.70
C ASP A 11 4.14 -12.36 -2.49
N GLY A 12 4.52 -12.40 -3.77
CA GLY A 12 4.49 -13.63 -4.58
C GLY A 12 5.34 -14.74 -3.97
N ALA A 13 6.59 -14.43 -3.61
CA ALA A 13 7.49 -15.38 -2.97
C ALA A 13 7.01 -15.83 -1.58
N MET A 14 6.35 -14.96 -0.82
CA MET A 14 5.72 -15.31 0.45
C MET A 14 4.54 -16.26 0.26
N GLY A 15 3.72 -16.06 -0.76
CA GLY A 15 2.63 -16.97 -1.11
C GLY A 15 3.12 -18.39 -1.42
N ASP A 16 4.17 -18.49 -2.24
CA ASP A 16 4.79 -19.77 -2.58
C ASP A 16 5.41 -20.46 -1.36
N LEU A 17 6.08 -19.69 -0.49
CA LEU A 17 6.59 -20.22 0.78
C LEU A 17 5.47 -20.73 1.69
N ASN A 18 4.35 -20.03 1.78
CA ASN A 18 3.22 -20.44 2.62
C ASN A 18 2.60 -21.74 2.11
N ASN A 19 2.41 -21.88 0.79
CA ASN A 19 1.93 -23.11 0.16
C ASN A 19 2.91 -24.28 0.39
N ALA A 20 4.22 -24.04 0.27
CA ALA A 20 5.24 -25.06 0.54
C ALA A 20 5.23 -25.51 2.01
N ILE A 21 5.00 -24.59 2.96
CA ILE A 21 4.88 -24.88 4.39
C ILE A 21 3.61 -25.67 4.71
N GLU A 22 2.49 -25.39 4.04
CA GLU A 22 1.25 -26.16 4.19
C GLU A 22 1.36 -27.57 3.62
N ALA A 23 2.08 -27.74 2.51
CA ALA A 23 2.32 -29.04 1.89
C ALA A 23 3.28 -29.95 2.70
N LEU A 24 4.00 -29.39 3.68
CA LEU A 24 4.91 -30.14 4.54
C LEU A 24 4.13 -30.93 5.62
N PRO A 25 4.51 -32.20 5.87
CA PRO A 25 3.91 -32.99 6.94
C PRO A 25 4.19 -32.34 8.30
N ASP A 26 3.22 -32.46 9.21
CA ASP A 26 3.32 -31.86 10.53
C ASP A 26 4.53 -32.43 11.30
N GLY A 27 5.48 -31.55 11.59
CA GLY A 27 6.76 -31.92 12.18
C GLY A 27 7.55 -30.70 12.67
N PRO A 28 8.74 -30.93 13.27
CA PRO A 28 9.58 -29.86 13.79
C PRO A 28 10.04 -28.89 12.68
N LEU A 29 10.17 -29.38 11.45
CA LEU A 29 10.54 -28.60 10.27
C LEU A 29 9.44 -27.59 9.89
N LYS A 30 8.17 -28.01 9.89
CA LYS A 30 7.02 -27.12 9.63
C LYS A 30 6.98 -25.99 10.65
N ARG A 31 7.12 -26.31 11.94
CA ARG A 31 7.18 -25.30 13.02
C ARG A 31 8.30 -24.29 12.84
N GLN A 32 9.52 -24.73 12.48
CA GLN A 32 10.62 -23.82 12.21
C GLN A 32 10.36 -22.91 11.00
N LEU A 33 9.80 -23.46 9.93
CA LEU A 33 9.48 -22.70 8.73
C LEU A 33 8.34 -21.70 9.00
N THR A 34 7.29 -22.08 9.71
CA THR A 34 6.22 -21.17 10.15
C THR A 34 6.75 -20.04 11.01
N GLN A 35 7.68 -20.31 11.95
CA GLN A 35 8.31 -19.25 12.74
C GLN A 35 9.14 -18.27 11.89
N ARG A 36 9.90 -18.78 10.92
CA ARG A 36 10.67 -17.93 9.99
C ARG A 36 9.75 -17.12 9.08
N PHE A 37 8.67 -17.72 8.60
CA PHE A 37 7.65 -17.07 7.79
C PHE A 37 6.98 -15.92 8.55
N ASN A 38 6.54 -16.16 9.79
CA ASN A 38 5.95 -15.12 10.66
C ASN A 38 6.91 -13.96 10.92
N ARG A 39 8.22 -14.24 11.04
CA ARG A 39 9.23 -13.19 11.21
C ARG A 39 9.36 -12.33 9.95
N MET A 40 9.35 -12.93 8.75
CA MET A 40 9.38 -12.19 7.50
C MET A 40 8.10 -11.37 7.29
N ARG A 41 6.92 -11.93 7.62
CA ARG A 41 5.64 -11.23 7.53
C ARG A 41 5.63 -9.94 8.35
N ARG A 42 6.16 -9.99 9.58
CA ARG A 42 6.28 -8.81 10.45
C ARG A 42 7.21 -7.72 9.87
N VAL A 43 8.26 -8.10 9.13
CA VAL A 43 9.14 -7.14 8.47
C VAL A 43 8.43 -6.46 7.30
N ARG A 44 7.67 -7.23 6.52
CA ARG A 44 6.85 -6.70 5.42
C ARG A 44 5.78 -5.73 5.94
N ASP A 45 5.04 -6.09 6.98
CA ASP A 45 4.02 -5.20 7.55
C ASP A 45 4.64 -3.87 8.01
N HIS A 46 5.85 -3.89 8.59
CA HIS A 46 6.60 -2.67 8.94
C HIS A 46 7.01 -1.81 7.73
N LEU A 47 7.35 -2.44 6.61
CA LEU A 47 7.69 -1.76 5.35
C LEU A 47 6.46 -1.13 4.70
N GLU A 48 5.31 -1.80 4.82
CA GLU A 48 4.02 -1.32 4.33
C GLU A 48 3.57 -0.09 5.13
N ASP A 49 3.64 -0.14 6.46
CA ASP A 49 3.39 1.01 7.35
C ASP A 49 4.29 2.23 6.99
N GLU A 50 5.58 2.00 6.71
CA GLU A 50 6.50 3.06 6.28
C GLU A 50 6.18 3.61 4.88
N ALA A 51 5.71 2.77 3.97
CA ALA A 51 5.25 3.18 2.64
C ALA A 51 3.99 4.04 2.74
N GLU A 52 2.98 3.62 3.53
CA GLU A 52 1.75 4.37 3.76
C GLU A 52 2.02 5.73 4.44
N CYS A 53 2.92 5.77 5.42
CA CYS A 53 3.33 7.03 6.05
C CYS A 53 4.05 7.98 5.08
N ARG A 54 4.79 7.44 4.11
CA ARG A 54 5.44 8.23 3.05
C ARG A 54 4.43 8.73 2.02
N GLU A 55 3.42 7.92 1.71
CA GLU A 55 2.34 8.28 0.79
C GLU A 55 1.42 9.37 1.38
N ALA A 56 1.11 9.27 2.67
CA ALA A 56 0.37 10.30 3.43
C ALA A 56 1.12 11.65 3.52
N ARG A 57 2.45 11.65 3.30
CA ARG A 57 3.29 12.86 3.26
C ARG A 57 3.44 13.44 1.85
N SER A 58 2.85 12.83 0.83
CA SER A 58 2.79 13.47 -0.49
C SER A 58 1.79 14.65 -0.43
N PRO A 59 2.19 15.87 -0.83
CA PRO A 59 1.26 17.00 -0.90
C PRO A 59 0.31 16.90 -2.11
N LEU A 60 0.52 15.92 -2.99
CA LEU A 60 -0.23 15.70 -4.23
C LEU A 60 -1.76 15.59 -4.04
N PRO A 61 -2.31 14.80 -3.09
CA PRO A 61 -3.77 14.73 -2.90
C PRO A 61 -4.35 16.09 -2.48
N TYR A 62 -3.65 16.86 -1.65
CA TYR A 62 -4.09 18.22 -1.25
C TYR A 62 -4.01 19.21 -2.42
N ILE A 63 -2.97 19.10 -3.26
CA ILE A 63 -2.82 19.92 -4.46
C ILE A 63 -3.92 19.59 -5.47
N LEU A 64 -4.21 18.30 -5.71
CA LEU A 64 -5.30 17.88 -6.60
C LEU A 64 -6.67 18.28 -6.06
N PHE A 65 -6.90 18.14 -4.76
CA PHE A 65 -8.14 18.58 -4.11
C PHE A 65 -8.30 20.10 -4.19
N GLY A 66 -7.23 20.86 -3.93
CA GLY A 66 -7.22 22.32 -4.09
C GLY A 66 -7.47 22.76 -5.53
N PHE A 67 -6.88 22.07 -6.51
CA PHE A 67 -7.09 22.36 -7.94
C PHE A 67 -8.52 22.04 -8.38
N GLY A 68 -9.07 20.91 -7.94
CA GLY A 68 -10.46 20.53 -8.16
C GLY A 68 -11.45 21.53 -7.55
N LEU A 69 -11.17 22.00 -6.33
CA LEU A 69 -12.00 22.99 -5.63
C LEU A 69 -11.93 24.37 -6.30
N ALA A 70 -10.75 24.78 -6.79
CA ALA A 70 -10.59 26.00 -7.57
C ALA A 70 -11.37 25.96 -8.89
N ILE A 71 -11.30 24.84 -9.63
CA ILE A 71 -12.08 24.66 -10.86
C ILE A 71 -13.58 24.69 -10.55
N ALA A 72 -14.04 24.01 -9.49
CA ALA A 72 -15.44 24.02 -9.08
C ALA A 72 -15.93 25.43 -8.74
N LEU A 73 -15.11 26.24 -8.04
CA LEU A 73 -15.41 27.64 -7.75
C LEU A 73 -15.49 28.50 -9.02
N VAL A 74 -14.58 28.30 -9.98
CA VAL A 74 -14.60 29.02 -11.27
C VAL A 74 -15.86 28.67 -12.06
N ILE A 75 -16.25 27.39 -12.09
CA ILE A 75 -17.49 26.95 -12.73
C ILE A 75 -18.71 27.53 -12.00
N ALA A 76 -18.72 27.52 -10.66
CA ALA A 76 -19.80 28.10 -9.86
C ALA A 76 -19.93 29.63 -10.08
N TRP A 77 -18.81 30.34 -10.24
CA TRP A 77 -18.81 31.76 -10.58
C TRP A 77 -19.32 32.02 -12.00
N LYS A 78 -18.93 31.17 -12.95
CA LYS A 78 -19.38 31.27 -14.34
C LYS A 78 -20.86 30.92 -14.52
N THR A 79 -21.38 30.03 -13.67
CA THR A 79 -22.78 29.57 -13.70
C THR A 79 -23.70 30.36 -12.78
N ARG A 80 -23.19 31.29 -11.96
CA ARG A 80 -24.05 32.31 -11.34
C ARG A 80 -24.58 33.22 -12.45
N PRO A 81 -25.87 33.15 -12.82
CA PRO A 81 -26.44 34.13 -13.71
C PRO A 81 -26.27 35.49 -13.02
N SER A 82 -25.77 36.46 -13.76
CA SER A 82 -25.89 37.88 -13.42
C SER A 82 -27.37 38.14 -13.14
N CYS A 83 -27.78 38.14 -11.87
CA CYS A 83 -29.08 38.66 -11.47
C CYS A 83 -29.06 40.15 -11.80
N ARG A 84 -29.66 40.47 -12.95
CA ARG A 84 -30.14 41.78 -13.34
C ARG A 84 -31.50 42.01 -12.70
#